data_AF-A0A7J3S7X0-F1
#
_entry.id   AF-A0A7J3S7X0-F1
#
_cell.length_a   1.000
_cell.length_b   1.000
_cell.length_c   1.000
_cell.angle_alpha   90.00
_cell.angle_beta   90.00
_cell.angle_gamma   90.00
#
_symmetry.space_group_name_H-M   'P 1'
#
loop_
_entity.id
_entity.type
_entity.pdbx_description
1 polymer ?
#
loop_
_entity_poly.entity_id
_entity_poly.type
_entity_poly.pdbx_seq_one_letter_code
_entity_poly.pdbx_strand_id
1 'polypeptide(L)'
;MLYQIIGILTGLIGIILSLKRFREGKTSPTVFILWLLAWLSLIIISINPHATSYLAKIIGIGRGLDLILILAIIGAYYILFRIYIMIENLEMEITKLVRELALRESEEDEE
;
A
#
# COMPACT_ATOMS: atom_id res chain seq x y z
N MET A 1 -5.59 -12.15 -24.80
CA MET A 1 -4.61 -13.23 -24.57
C MET A 1 -3.33 -12.74 -23.91
N LEU A 2 -2.55 -11.82 -24.50
CA LEU A 2 -1.29 -11.34 -23.89
C LEU A 2 -1.49 -10.67 -22.51
N TYR A 3 -2.51 -9.82 -22.38
CA TYR A 3 -2.83 -9.10 -21.13
C TYR A 3 -3.21 -10.04 -19.97
N GLN A 4 -3.83 -11.18 -20.28
CA GLN A 4 -4.24 -12.20 -19.32
C GLN A 4 -3.02 -12.93 -18.75
N ILE A 5 -2.08 -13.30 -19.62
CA ILE A 5 -0.84 -13.98 -19.23
C ILE A 5 0.02 -13.07 -18.36
N ILE A 6 0.15 -11.79 -18.74
CA ILE A 6 0.90 -10.80 -17.97
C ILE A 6 0.28 -10.64 -16.58
N GLY A 7 -1.04 -10.42 -16.47
CA GLY A 7 -1.68 -10.21 -15.17
C GLY A 7 -1.61 -11.42 -14.22
N ILE A 8 -1.72 -12.64 -14.75
CA ILE A 8 -1.53 -13.87 -13.96
C ILE A 8 -0.08 -13.99 -13.47
N LEU A 9 0.91 -13.68 -14.32
CA LEU A 9 2.33 -13.67 -13.95
C LEU A 9 2.62 -12.63 -12.86
N THR A 10 2.14 -11.40 -13.01
CA THR A 10 2.34 -10.36 -11.99
C THR A 10 1.64 -10.71 -10.68
N GLY A 11 0.45 -11.31 -10.74
CA GLY A 11 -0.28 -11.80 -9.56
C GLY A 11 0.49 -12.89 -8.81
N LEU A 12 1.03 -13.88 -9.52
CA LEU A 12 1.87 -14.94 -8.94
C LEU A 12 3.14 -14.39 -8.30
N ILE A 13 3.84 -13.48 -8.99
CA ILE A 13 5.04 -12.81 -8.46
C ILE A 13 4.69 -12.03 -7.19
N GLY A 14 3.56 -11.33 -7.18
CA GLY A 14 3.06 -10.58 -6.04
C GLY A 14 2.75 -11.45 -4.82
N ILE A 15 2.12 -12.60 -5.01
CA ILE A 15 1.87 -13.59 -3.95
C ILE A 15 3.19 -14.12 -3.38
N ILE A 16 4.16 -14.46 -4.23
CA ILE A 16 5.48 -14.95 -3.80
C ILE A 16 6.23 -13.88 -3.01
N LEU A 17 6.23 -12.62 -3.46
CA LEU A 17 6.82 -11.51 -2.71
C LEU A 17 6.11 -11.27 -1.38
N SER A 18 4.78 -11.33 -1.34
CA SER A 18 3.99 -11.17 -0.12
C SER A 18 4.33 -12.26 0.91
N LEU A 19 4.40 -13.53 0.47
CA LEU A 19 4.81 -14.67 1.30
C LEU A 19 6.25 -14.53 1.81
N LYS A 20 7.17 -14.05 0.97
CA LYS A 20 8.57 -13.79 1.38
C LYS A 20 8.64 -12.68 2.43
N ARG A 21 7.87 -11.61 2.26
CA ARG A 21 7.82 -10.45 3.17
C ARG A 21 7.16 -10.78 4.52
N PHE A 22 6.24 -11.74 4.53
CA PHE A 22 5.68 -12.34 5.75
C PHE A 22 6.70 -13.22 6.47
N ARG A 23 7.47 -14.02 5.72
CA ARG A 23 8.50 -14.91 6.29
C ARG A 23 9.69 -14.15 6.89
N GLU A 24 9.91 -12.91 6.46
CA GLU A 24 10.93 -12.01 7.03
C GLU A 24 10.49 -11.33 8.34
N GLY A 25 9.26 -11.55 8.84
CA GLY A 25 8.82 -11.10 10.17
C GLY A 25 8.65 -9.58 10.34
N LYS A 26 8.86 -8.79 9.28
CA LYS A 26 8.85 -7.32 9.31
C LYS A 26 7.48 -6.67 9.04
N THR A 27 6.40 -7.46 8.95
CA THR A 27 5.06 -6.94 8.64
C THR A 27 3.98 -7.51 9.55
N SER A 28 3.16 -6.62 10.10
CA SER A 28 1.98 -6.98 10.90
C SER A 28 1.05 -7.91 10.10
N PRO A 29 0.49 -8.98 10.71
CA PRO A 29 -0.36 -9.96 10.03
C PRO A 29 -1.55 -9.32 9.28
N THR A 30 -2.03 -8.16 9.73
CA THR A 30 -3.07 -7.39 9.07
C THR A 30 -2.63 -6.86 7.69
N VAL A 31 -1.38 -6.41 7.57
CA VAL A 31 -0.82 -5.90 6.31
C VAL A 31 -0.60 -7.03 5.31
N PHE A 32 -0.22 -8.21 5.80
CA PHE A 32 -0.10 -9.40 4.96
C PHE A 32 -1.44 -9.85 4.38
N ILE A 33 -2.50 -9.91 5.20
CA ILE A 33 -3.85 -10.27 4.76
C ILE A 33 -4.39 -9.28 3.73
N LEU A 34 -4.22 -7.97 3.96
CA LEU A 34 -4.58 -6.94 2.98
C LEU A 34 -3.86 -7.13 1.65
N TRP A 35 -2.57 -7.47 1.70
CA TRP A 35 -1.77 -7.63 0.50
C TRP A 35 -2.11 -8.91 -0.26
N LEU A 36 -2.37 -10.00 0.45
CA LEU A 36 -2.85 -11.25 -0.13
C LEU A 36 -4.21 -11.05 -0.82
N LEU A 37 -5.14 -10.33 -0.19
CA LEU A 37 -6.43 -9.94 -0.78
C LEU A 37 -6.26 -9.09 -2.04
N ALA A 38 -5.33 -8.14 -2.05
CA ALA A 38 -5.05 -7.30 -3.23
C ALA A 38 -4.54 -8.13 -4.42
N TRP A 39 -3.60 -9.05 -4.18
CA TRP A 39 -3.08 -9.94 -5.24
C TRP A 39 -4.13 -10.94 -5.73
N LEU A 40 -4.96 -11.48 -4.83
CA LEU A 40 -6.11 -12.31 -5.18
C LEU A 40 -7.11 -11.55 -6.06
N SER A 41 -7.42 -10.31 -5.69
CA SER A 41 -8.31 -9.45 -6.47
C SER A 41 -7.74 -9.18 -7.87
N LEU A 42 -6.42 -8.99 -8.00
CA LEU A 42 -5.74 -8.79 -9.29
C LEU A 42 -5.82 -10.03 -10.18
N ILE A 43 -5.65 -11.23 -9.60
CA ILE A 43 -5.76 -12.51 -10.33
C ILE A 43 -7.20 -12.74 -10.80
N ILE A 44 -8.20 -12.46 -9.94
CA ILE A 44 -9.63 -12.59 -10.27
C ILE A 44 -10.01 -11.67 -11.44
N ILE A 45 -9.54 -10.42 -11.41
CA ILE A 45 -9.75 -9.45 -12.49
C ILE A 45 -9.04 -9.88 -13.78
N SER A 46 -7.85 -10.46 -13.66
CA SER A 46 -7.05 -10.90 -14.82
C SER A 46 -7.64 -12.13 -15.52
N ILE A 47 -8.18 -13.09 -14.77
CA ILE A 47 -8.73 -14.34 -15.32
C ILE A 47 -10.03 -14.11 -16.10
N ASN A 48 -10.87 -13.14 -15.72
CA ASN A 48 -12.17 -12.97 -16.36
C ASN A 48 -12.55 -11.50 -16.64
N PRO A 49 -12.28 -10.97 -17.85
CA PRO A 49 -12.72 -9.63 -18.24
C PRO A 49 -14.24 -9.45 -18.28
N HIS A 50 -15.03 -10.54 -18.28
CA HIS A 50 -16.50 -10.48 -18.15
C HIS A 50 -16.97 -10.25 -16.70
N ALA A 51 -16.18 -10.58 -15.67
CA ALA A 51 -16.52 -10.27 -14.27
C ALA A 51 -16.50 -8.74 -14.04
N THR A 52 -15.55 -8.05 -14.66
CA THR A 52 -15.47 -6.59 -14.66
C THR A 52 -16.66 -5.96 -15.39
N SER A 53 -17.28 -6.66 -16.35
CA SER A 53 -18.49 -6.21 -17.06
C SER A 53 -19.76 -6.30 -16.20
N TYR A 54 -19.85 -7.26 -15.27
CA TYR A 54 -20.99 -7.39 -14.34
C TYR A 54 -20.93 -6.32 -13.24
N LEU A 55 -19.74 -6.05 -12.69
CA LEU A 55 -19.50 -4.94 -11.77
C LEU A 55 -19.71 -3.57 -12.44
N ALA A 56 -19.26 -3.42 -13.70
CA ALA A 56 -19.50 -2.23 -14.52
C ALA A 56 -21.00 -1.95 -14.76
N LYS A 57 -21.83 -2.99 -14.89
CA LYS A 57 -23.28 -2.86 -15.05
C LYS A 57 -24.00 -2.37 -13.79
N ILE A 58 -23.52 -2.74 -12.60
CA ILE A 58 -24.10 -2.30 -11.33
C ILE A 58 -23.73 -0.83 -11.03
N ILE A 59 -22.54 -0.39 -11.46
CA ILE A 59 -22.00 0.95 -11.17
C ILE A 59 -22.17 1.95 -12.32
N GLY A 60 -22.60 1.51 -13.51
CA GLY A 60 -22.99 2.40 -14.61
C GLY A 60 -21.83 2.99 -15.43
N ILE A 61 -20.61 2.45 -15.29
CA ILE A 61 -19.42 2.92 -16.03
C ILE A 61 -19.08 1.87 -17.10
N GLY A 62 -19.20 2.24 -18.38
CA GLY A 62 -19.09 1.32 -19.54
C GLY A 62 -17.75 0.59 -19.72
N ARG A 63 -16.75 0.85 -18.88
CA ARG A 63 -15.42 0.24 -18.90
C ARG A 63 -14.99 -0.14 -17.49
N GLY A 64 -14.98 -1.43 -17.19
CA GLY A 64 -14.61 -1.95 -15.87
C GLY A 64 -13.17 -1.66 -15.43
N LEU A 65 -12.25 -1.40 -16.38
CA LEU A 65 -10.87 -1.02 -16.10
C LEU A 65 -10.77 0.38 -15.48
N ASP A 66 -11.64 1.31 -15.89
CA ASP A 66 -11.58 2.70 -15.45
C ASP A 66 -11.99 2.82 -13.97
N LEU A 67 -12.91 1.96 -13.50
CA LEU A 67 -13.29 1.86 -12.09
C LEU A 67 -12.13 1.43 -11.18
N ILE A 68 -11.38 0.41 -11.61
CA ILE A 68 -10.21 -0.07 -10.88
C ILE A 68 -9.15 1.04 -10.82
N LEU A 69 -8.98 1.78 -11.92
CA LEU A 69 -8.03 2.87 -11.99
C LEU A 69 -8.40 4.02 -11.05
N ILE A 70 -9.68 4.40 -10.98
CA ILE A 70 -10.18 5.41 -10.04
C ILE A 70 -9.98 4.94 -8.59
N LEU A 71 -10.36 3.70 -8.26
CA LEU A 71 -10.15 3.15 -6.91
C LEU A 71 -8.67 3.08 -6.54
N ALA A 72 -7.80 2.70 -7.47
CA ALA A 72 -6.36 2.67 -7.27
C ALA A 72 -5.78 4.06 -7.02
N ILE A 73 -6.24 5.08 -7.76
CA ILE A 73 -5.82 6.46 -7.54
C ILE A 73 -6.28 6.96 -6.17
N ILE A 74 -7.53 6.72 -5.79
CA ILE A 74 -8.06 7.11 -4.47
C ILE A 74 -7.27 6.40 -3.35
N GLY A 75 -7.04 5.09 -3.50
CA GLY A 75 -6.26 4.31 -2.54
C GLY A 75 -4.81 4.78 -2.44
N ALA A 76 -4.17 5.08 -3.57
CA ALA A 76 -2.82 5.62 -3.61
C ALA A 76 -2.75 6.99 -2.92
N TYR A 77 -3.72 7.87 -3.18
CA TYR A 77 -3.81 9.16 -2.52
C TYR A 77 -3.96 9.03 -1.00
N TYR A 78 -4.79 8.10 -0.52
CA TYR A 78 -4.92 7.81 0.91
C TYR A 78 -3.60 7.33 1.54
N ILE A 79 -2.86 6.45 0.85
CA ILE A 79 -1.55 5.99 1.31
C ILE A 79 -0.55 7.15 1.37
N LEU A 80 -0.51 7.99 0.34
CA LEU A 80 0.35 9.19 0.31
C LEU A 80 0.01 10.12 1.47
N PHE A 81 -1.27 10.36 1.72
CA PHE A 81 -1.72 11.18 2.84
C PHE A 81 -1.28 10.61 4.19
N ARG A 82 -1.39 9.29 4.37
CA ARG A 82 -0.92 8.62 5.60
C ARG A 82 0.60 8.74 5.78
N ILE A 83 1.37 8.63 4.69
CA ILE A 83 2.82 8.81 4.71
C ILE A 83 3.17 10.25 5.07
N TYR A 84 2.46 11.23 4.52
CA TYR A 84 2.64 12.64 4.84
C TYR A 84 2.49 12.91 6.35
N ILE A 85 1.41 12.42 6.97
CA ILE A 85 1.20 12.53 8.42
C ILE A 85 2.31 11.82 9.21
N MET A 86 2.77 10.66 8.75
CA MET A 86 3.87 9.93 9.40
C MET A 86 5.17 10.75 9.38
N ILE A 87 5.47 11.42 8.28
CA ILE A 87 6.65 12.27 8.14
C ILE A 87 6.56 13.48 9.08
N GLU A 88 5.40 14.13 9.14
CA GLU A 88 5.18 15.29 10.04
C GLU A 88 5.37 14.92 11.51
N ASN A 89 4.85 13.75 11.94
CA ASN A 89 5.08 13.25 13.29
C ASN A 89 6.55 12.95 13.57
N LEU A 90 7.26 12.38 12.59
CA LEU A 90 8.68 12.06 12.73
C LEU A 90 9.52 13.34 12.87
N GLU A 91 9.19 14.39 12.12
CA GLU A 91 9.87 15.69 12.22
C GLU A 91 9.69 16.33 13.61
N MET A 92 8.48 16.24 14.17
CA MET A 92 8.22 16.70 15.55
C MET A 92 9.00 15.91 16.60
N GLU A 93 9.12 14.59 16.46
CA GLU A 93 9.90 13.75 17.38
C GLU A 93 11.39 14.08 17.29
N ILE A 94 11.94 14.23 16.08
CA ILE A 94 13.34 14.64 15.87
C ILE A 94 13.60 16.01 16.51
N THR A 95 12.69 16.97 16.31
CA THR A 95 12.82 18.31 16.88
C THR A 95 12.85 18.29 18.41
N LYS A 96 12.01 17.46 19.04
CA LYS A 96 12.02 17.26 20.50
C LYS A 96 13.33 16.63 20.98
N LEU A 97 13.80 15.59 20.30
CA LEU A 97 15.06 14.91 20.60
C LEU A 97 16.25 15.87 20.56
N VAL A 98 16.37 16.66 19.47
CA VAL A 98 17.45 17.64 19.32
C VAL A 98 17.39 18.70 20.42
N ARG A 99 16.20 19.16 20.79
CA ARG A 99 16.03 20.14 21.88
C ARG A 99 16.45 19.58 23.23
N GLU A 100 16.11 18.33 23.54
CA GLU A 100 16.48 17.68 24.80
C GLU A 100 17.99 17.42 24.88
N LEU A 101 18.62 17.04 23.76
CA LEU A 101 20.07 16.92 23.63
C LEU A 101 20.77 18.25 23.91
N ALA A 102 20.32 19.35 23.28
CA ALA A 102 20.92 20.67 23.46
C ALA A 102 20.79 21.20 24.90
N LEU A 103 19.67 20.92 25.58
CA LEU A 103 19.48 21.31 26.98
C LEU A 103 20.40 20.50 27.91
N ARG A 104 20.56 19.19 27.69
CA ARG A 104 21.49 18.37 28.47
C ARG A 104 22.94 18.81 28.32
N GLU A 105 23.36 19.10 27.09
CA GLU A 105 24.73 19.57 26.82
C GLU A 105 25.00 20.92 27.52
N SER A 106 24.01 21.82 27.58
CA SER A 106 24.15 23.07 28.34
C SER A 106 24.22 22.89 29.85
N GLU A 107 23.56 21.87 30.42
CA GLU A 107 23.62 21.56 31.85
C GLU A 107 24.98 20.94 32.24
N GLU A 108 25.58 20.13 31.36
CA GLU A 108 26.91 19.53 31.58
C GLU A 108 28.06 20.55 31.46
N ASP A 109 27.91 21.60 30.64
CA ASP A 109 28.92 22.67 30.48
C ASP A 109 28.93 23.69 31.64
N GLU A 110 27.89 23.72 32.48
CA GLU A 110 27.77 24.63 33.63
C GLU A 110 28.30 24.03 34.97
N GLU A 111 28.60 22.73 35.04
CA GLU A 111 29.23 22.03 36.20
C GLU A 111 30.77 21.94 36.10
#